data_AF-A0A7W0SZF5-F1
#
_entry.id   AF-A0A7W0SZF5-F1
#
_cell.length_a   1.000
_cell.length_b   1.000
_cell.length_c   1.000
_cell.angle_alpha   90.00
_cell.angle_beta   90.00
_cell.angle_gamma   90.00
#
_symmetry.space_group_name_H-M   'P 1'
#
loop_
_entity.id
_entity.type
_entity.pdbx_description
1 polymer ?
#
loop_
_entity_poly.entity_id
_entity_poly.type
_entity_poly.pdbx_seq_one_letter_code
_entity_poly.pdbx_strand_id
1 'polypeptide(L)'
;DRAGDLAIAAVDDPAPQVREAALPALTDDDALLRLAGDDEPTIAIAALVRHASRRGRASITTTFLVQLAAAAPHGTERVRIALAWLLAR
;
A
#
# COMPACT_ATOMS: atom_id res chain seq x y z
N ASP A 1 13.66 15.73 0.98
CA ASP A 1 13.41 15.96 -0.47
C ASP A 1 12.01 16.55 -0.54
N ARG A 2 11.84 17.74 -1.14
CA ARG A 2 10.55 18.45 -1.15
C ARG A 2 9.43 17.60 -1.76
N ALA A 3 9.74 16.73 -2.72
CA ALA A 3 8.74 15.86 -3.33
C ALA A 3 8.23 14.80 -2.34
N GLY A 4 9.13 14.20 -1.55
CA GLY A 4 8.77 13.27 -0.49
C GLY A 4 7.93 13.90 0.61
N ASP A 5 8.27 15.12 1.04
CA ASP A 5 7.53 15.83 2.09
C ASP A 5 6.10 16.17 1.64
N LEU A 6 5.92 16.58 0.39
CA LEU A 6 4.60 16.80 -0.21
C LEU A 6 3.81 15.50 -0.38
N ALA A 7 4.48 14.42 -0.76
CA ALA A 7 3.84 13.11 -0.89
C ALA A 7 3.32 12.59 0.45
N ILE A 8 4.07 12.80 1.54
CA ILE A 8 3.61 12.44 2.89
C ILE A 8 2.37 13.24 3.26
N ALA A 9 2.34 14.55 3.00
CA ALA A 9 1.17 15.38 3.28
C ALA A 9 -0.07 14.97 2.46
N ALA A 10 0.15 14.49 1.23
CA ALA A 10 -0.91 14.05 0.33
C ALA A 10 -1.54 12.70 0.70
N VAL A 11 -0.96 11.93 1.65
CA VAL A 11 -1.50 10.63 2.09
C VAL A 11 -2.89 10.76 2.71
N ASP A 12 -3.16 11.87 3.39
CA ASP A 12 -4.43 12.08 4.10
C ASP A 12 -5.39 12.99 3.29
N ASP A 13 -5.10 13.23 2.00
CA ASP A 13 -5.95 14.07 1.16
C ASP A 13 -7.32 13.40 0.94
N PRO A 14 -8.44 14.16 1.05
CA PRO A 14 -9.77 13.61 0.84
C PRO A 14 -9.99 13.11 -0.59
N ALA A 15 -9.27 13.65 -1.58
CA ALA A 15 -9.36 13.21 -2.97
C ALA A 15 -8.48 11.97 -3.21
N PRO A 16 -9.06 10.82 -3.60
CA PRO A 16 -8.29 9.59 -3.85
C PRO A 16 -7.25 9.77 -4.96
N GLN A 17 -7.50 10.65 -5.94
CA GLN A 17 -6.55 10.94 -7.02
C GLN A 17 -5.27 11.61 -6.50
N VAL A 18 -5.36 12.40 -5.43
CA VAL A 18 -4.20 13.06 -4.82
C VAL A 18 -3.37 12.04 -4.04
N ARG A 19 -4.04 11.17 -3.27
CA ARG A 19 -3.39 10.06 -2.56
C ARG A 19 -2.68 9.09 -3.52
N GLU A 20 -3.34 8.75 -4.63
CA GLU A 20 -2.75 7.91 -5.69
C GLU A 20 -1.51 8.56 -6.30
N ALA A 21 -1.57 9.86 -6.60
CA ALA A 21 -0.43 10.60 -7.17
C ALA A 21 0.77 10.68 -6.22
N ALA A 22 0.57 10.53 -4.91
CA ALA A 22 1.64 10.53 -3.92
C ALA A 22 2.49 9.24 -3.93
N LEU A 23 1.89 8.09 -4.30
CA LEU A 23 2.50 6.76 -4.19
C LEU A 23 3.90 6.62 -4.81
N PRO A 24 4.18 7.14 -6.02
CA PRO A 24 5.51 6.99 -6.63
C PRO A 24 6.61 7.70 -5.83
N ALA A 25 6.28 8.85 -5.23
CA ALA A 25 7.20 9.71 -4.48
C ALA A 25 7.36 9.28 -3.01
N LEU A 26 6.46 8.44 -2.49
CA LEU A 26 6.56 7.93 -1.13
C LEU A 26 7.77 7.00 -0.96
N THR A 27 8.59 7.37 0.03
CA THR A 27 9.71 6.57 0.53
C THR A 27 9.57 6.23 2.02
N ASP A 28 8.60 6.83 2.69
CA ASP A 28 8.27 6.52 4.08
C ASP A 28 7.43 5.23 4.12
N ASP A 29 7.92 4.24 4.87
CA ASP A 29 7.27 2.94 4.96
C ASP A 29 5.99 2.97 5.81
N ASP A 30 5.94 3.82 6.84
CA ASP A 30 4.75 3.98 7.68
C ASP A 30 3.64 4.68 6.89
N ALA A 31 4.00 5.64 6.04
CA ALA A 31 3.07 6.28 5.11
C ALA A 31 2.50 5.28 4.09
N LEU A 32 3.34 4.40 3.54
CA LEU A 32 2.89 3.35 2.63
C LEU A 32 2.01 2.31 3.33
N LEU A 33 2.32 1.94 4.57
CA LEU A 33 1.47 1.03 5.35
C LEU A 33 0.13 1.67 5.74
N ARG A 34 0.08 3.00 5.90
CA ARG A 34 -1.17 3.73 6.10
C ARG A 34 -2.05 3.69 4.86
N LEU A 35 -1.47 3.99 3.68
CA LEU A 35 -2.18 3.85 2.41
C LEU A 35 -2.53 2.40 2.07
N ALA A 36 -1.84 1.40 2.63
CA ALA A 36 -2.25 0.00 2.51
C ALA A 36 -3.58 -0.32 3.23
N GLY A 37 -4.08 0.59 4.07
CA GLY A 37 -5.40 0.54 4.69
C GLY A 37 -6.40 1.53 4.09
N ASP A 38 -6.11 2.10 2.91
CA ASP A 38 -6.96 3.07 2.21
C ASP A 38 -8.34 2.46 1.87
N ASP A 39 -9.36 3.32 1.81
CA ASP A 39 -10.72 2.92 1.46
C ASP A 39 -10.88 2.65 -0.05
N GLU A 40 -10.01 3.23 -0.89
CA GLU A 40 -9.90 2.92 -2.30
C GLU A 40 -8.97 1.71 -2.50
N PRO A 41 -9.49 0.55 -2.93
CA PRO A 41 -8.69 -0.67 -2.96
C PRO A 41 -7.53 -0.63 -3.95
N THR A 42 -7.64 0.18 -5.00
CA THR A 42 -6.56 0.37 -5.98
C THR A 42 -5.33 1.01 -5.33
N ILE A 43 -5.56 2.00 -4.45
CA ILE A 43 -4.51 2.69 -3.69
C ILE A 43 -3.91 1.73 -2.66
N ALA A 44 -4.74 0.98 -1.94
CA ALA A 44 -4.29 -0.01 -0.96
C ALA A 44 -3.33 -1.05 -1.56
N ILE A 45 -3.67 -1.61 -2.72
CA ILE A 45 -2.79 -2.54 -3.45
C ILE A 45 -1.49 -1.86 -3.86
N ALA A 46 -1.57 -0.68 -4.46
CA ALA A 46 -0.41 0.00 -5.01
C ALA A 46 0.58 0.40 -3.90
N ALA A 47 0.08 0.80 -2.74
CA ALA A 47 0.88 1.08 -1.54
C ALA A 47 1.62 -0.17 -1.04
N LEU A 48 0.92 -1.30 -0.96
CA LEU A 48 1.51 -2.59 -0.58
C LEU A 48 2.61 -3.03 -1.55
N VAL A 49 2.37 -2.92 -2.87
CA VAL A 49 3.38 -3.25 -3.90
C VAL A 49 4.58 -2.32 -3.83
N ARG A 50 4.35 -1.02 -3.58
CA ARG A 50 5.43 -0.04 -3.44
C ARG A 50 6.28 -0.32 -2.20
N HIS A 51 5.66 -0.60 -1.06
CA HIS A 51 6.35 -0.98 0.17
C HIS A 51 7.15 -2.27 -0.01
N ALA A 52 6.55 -3.28 -0.66
CA ALA A 52 7.21 -4.52 -1.03
C ALA A 52 8.47 -4.31 -1.86
N SER A 53 8.37 -3.47 -2.90
CA SER A 53 9.47 -3.18 -3.81
C SER A 53 10.63 -2.46 -3.12
N ARG A 54 10.36 -1.74 -2.03
CA ARG A 54 11.37 -1.00 -1.26
C ARG A 54 12.09 -1.86 -0.24
N ARG A 55 11.34 -2.68 0.51
CA ARG A 55 11.88 -3.48 1.63
C ARG A 55 12.19 -4.92 1.26
N GLY A 56 11.76 -5.35 0.08
CA GLY A 56 11.83 -6.73 -0.40
C GLY A 56 10.73 -7.60 0.19
N ARG A 57 10.23 -8.57 -0.59
CA ARG A 57 9.08 -9.42 -0.22
C ARG A 57 9.18 -10.08 1.16
N ALA A 58 10.39 -10.48 1.58
CA ALA A 58 10.60 -11.14 2.88
C ALA A 58 10.19 -10.25 4.06
N SER A 59 10.53 -8.96 4.01
CA SER A 59 10.29 -8.01 5.11
C SER A 59 8.82 -7.72 5.37
N ILE A 60 7.96 -7.88 4.36
CA ILE A 60 6.54 -7.54 4.40
C ILE A 60 5.64 -8.77 4.56
N THR A 61 6.23 -9.97 4.57
CA THR A 61 5.47 -11.23 4.50
C THR A 61 4.52 -11.37 5.68
N THR A 62 4.96 -11.03 6.90
CA THR A 62 4.11 -11.09 8.10
C THR A 62 2.90 -10.15 7.99
N THR A 63 3.10 -8.89 7.61
CA THR A 63 2.03 -7.91 7.46
C THR A 63 1.00 -8.36 6.42
N PHE A 64 1.48 -8.85 5.28
CA PHE A 64 0.63 -9.39 4.22
C PHE A 64 -0.19 -10.60 4.69
N LEU A 65 0.42 -11.54 5.39
CA LEU A 65 -0.28 -12.72 5.91
C LEU A 65 -1.35 -12.34 6.94
N VAL A 66 -1.08 -11.35 7.79
CA VAL A 66 -2.05 -10.83 8.76
C VAL A 66 -3.24 -10.19 8.05
N GLN A 67 -3.01 -9.32 7.06
CA GLN A 67 -4.09 -8.71 6.29
C GLN A 67 -4.89 -9.75 5.50
N LEU A 68 -4.22 -10.72 4.88
CA LEU A 68 -4.86 -11.80 4.13
C LEU A 68 -5.74 -12.67 5.03
N ALA A 69 -5.31 -12.93 6.26
CA ALA A 69 -6.06 -13.69 7.25
C ALA A 69 -7.27 -12.92 7.77
N ALA A 70 -7.16 -11.59 7.92
CA ALA A 70 -8.25 -10.70 8.33
C ALA A 70 -9.30 -10.49 7.22
N ALA A 71 -8.90 -10.56 5.95
CA ALA A 71 -9.79 -10.38 4.82
C ALA A 71 -10.81 -11.52 4.69
N ALA A 72 -12.05 -11.16 4.36
CA ALA A 72 -13.14 -12.12 4.13
C ALA A 72 -12.71 -13.21 3.13
N PRO A 73 -12.99 -14.51 3.39
CA PRO A 73 -12.51 -15.63 2.55
C PRO A 73 -12.86 -15.52 1.07
N HIS A 74 -13.99 -14.87 0.75
CA HIS A 74 -14.48 -14.66 -0.61
C HIS A 74 -14.56 -13.17 -0.98
N GLY A 75 -13.89 -12.30 -0.22
CA GLY A 75 -13.88 -10.86 -0.47
C GLY A 75 -12.86 -10.47 -1.53
N THR A 76 -13.20 -9.46 -2.35
CA THR A 76 -12.27 -8.87 -3.34
C THR A 76 -10.97 -8.43 -2.69
N GLU A 77 -11.02 -7.99 -1.44
CA GLU A 77 -9.83 -7.59 -0.66
C GLU A 77 -8.79 -8.70 -0.51
N ARG A 78 -9.24 -9.94 -0.31
CA ARG A 78 -8.35 -11.10 -0.21
C ARG A 78 -7.61 -11.35 -1.54
N VAL A 79 -8.30 -11.18 -2.66
CA VAL A 79 -7.72 -11.32 -4.01
C VAL A 79 -6.66 -10.25 -4.25
N ARG A 80 -6.94 -9.02 -3.83
CA ARG A 80 -6.04 -7.87 -3.94
C ARG A 80 -4.76 -8.04 -3.14
N ILE A 81 -4.87 -8.45 -1.88
CA ILE A 81 -3.71 -8.75 -1.03
C ILE A 81 -2.87 -9.88 -1.62
N ALA A 82 -3.50 -10.95 -2.10
CA ALA A 82 -2.78 -12.06 -2.76
C ALA A 82 -2.06 -11.61 -4.04
N LEU A 83 -2.70 -10.78 -4.87
CA LEU A 83 -2.08 -10.24 -6.09
C LEU A 83 -0.89 -9.33 -5.76
N ALA A 84 -1.02 -8.44 -4.79
CA ALA A 84 0.08 -7.57 -4.36
C ALA A 84 1.30 -8.38 -3.89
N TRP A 85 1.10 -9.50 -3.19
CA TRP A 85 2.18 -10.40 -2.78
C TRP A 85 2.85 -11.09 -3.97
N LEU A 86 2.10 -11.48 -5.00
CA LEU A 86 2.65 -12.09 -6.23
C LEU A 86 3.45 -11.08 -7.07
N LEU A 87 3.05 -9.81 -7.03
CA LEU A 87 3.72 -8.72 -7.75
C LEU A 87 4.94 -8.17 -7.02
N ALA A 88 5.03 -8.38 -5.71
CA ALA A 88 6.23 -8.12 -4.91
C ALA A 88 7.39 -9.02 -5.37
N ARG A 89 8.38 -8.44 -6.03
CA ARG A 89 9.60 -9.13 -6.48
C ARG A 89 10.79 -8.72 -5.65
#